data_AF-E4X1F7-F1
#
_entry.id   AF-E4X1F7-F1
#
_cell.length_a   1.000
_cell.length_b   1.000
_cell.length_c   1.000
_cell.angle_alpha   90.00
_cell.angle_beta   90.00
_cell.angle_gamma   90.00
#
_symmetry.space_group_name_H-M   'P 1'
#
loop_
_entity.id
_entity.type
_entity.pdbx_description
1 polymer ?
#
loop_
_entity_poly.entity_id
_entity_poly.type
_entity_poly.pdbx_seq_one_letter_code
_entity_poly.pdbx_strand_id
1 'polypeptide(L)'
;MRRFLLFLSLFAINLVTVSSEKVTSKNSAKKRKKRNKPPPEETEIACAWLEGCADCNIWLPDFVKSELELWQNFGFKDKRGSSKLLLKFHNSLKVNAQNVPEHKLITLLKSQGFYRKQQLEEEITQDQAKAPYIKYKWPKEEL
;
A
#
# COMPACT_ATOMS: atom_id res chain seq x y z
N MET A 1 -40.58 -59.28 31.11
CA MET A 1 -40.26 -58.28 32.15
C MET A 1 -38.75 -58.29 32.40
N ARG A 2 -38.13 -57.10 32.55
CA ARG A 2 -36.85 -56.78 33.26
C ARG A 2 -35.59 -57.58 32.85
N ARG A 3 -34.63 -56.93 32.16
CA ARG A 3 -33.38 -56.31 32.70
C ARG A 3 -32.48 -57.35 33.40
N PHE A 4 -31.24 -57.58 32.98
CA PHE A 4 -30.10 -56.80 33.47
C PHE A 4 -28.93 -56.72 32.47
N LEU A 5 -28.47 -55.50 32.27
CA LEU A 5 -27.18 -55.11 31.69
C LEU A 5 -26.05 -55.46 32.67
N LEU A 6 -24.92 -55.94 32.13
CA LEU A 6 -23.61 -55.66 32.70
C LEU A 6 -22.72 -55.00 31.65
N PHE A 7 -22.20 -53.86 32.07
CA PHE A 7 -21.32 -52.95 31.38
C PHE A 7 -19.99 -53.63 31.06
N LEU A 8 -19.45 -53.33 29.88
CA LEU A 8 -18.00 -53.22 29.71
C LEU A 8 -17.71 -52.06 28.76
N SER A 9 -17.18 -51.02 29.40
CA SER A 9 -16.57 -49.84 28.82
C SER A 9 -15.51 -50.19 27.79
N LEU A 10 -15.47 -49.43 26.70
CA LEU A 10 -14.21 -49.04 26.07
C LEU A 10 -14.46 -47.70 25.35
N PHE A 11 -13.99 -46.64 26.01
CA PHE A 11 -13.84 -45.31 25.45
C PHE A 11 -12.82 -45.39 24.30
N ALA A 12 -13.31 -45.42 23.06
CA ALA A 12 -12.49 -45.12 21.89
C ALA A 12 -12.75 -43.67 21.50
N ILE A 13 -11.82 -42.79 21.89
CA ILE A 13 -11.74 -41.41 21.43
C ILE A 13 -11.41 -41.47 19.94
N ASN A 14 -12.42 -41.36 19.08
CA ASN A 14 -12.18 -41.09 17.67
C ASN A 14 -11.71 -39.64 17.53
N LEU A 15 -10.40 -39.51 17.43
CA LEU A 15 -9.65 -38.32 17.07
C LEU A 15 -10.28 -37.70 15.81
N VAL A 16 -11.00 -36.60 15.97
CA VAL A 16 -11.45 -35.76 14.85
C VAL A 16 -10.21 -35.17 14.22
N THR A 17 -9.70 -35.84 13.20
CA THR A 17 -8.71 -35.28 12.30
C THR A 17 -9.45 -34.24 11.47
N VAL A 18 -9.33 -32.97 11.86
CA VAL A 18 -9.64 -31.85 10.99
C VAL A 18 -8.70 -31.98 9.80
N SER A 19 -9.20 -32.58 8.72
CA SER A 19 -8.59 -32.50 7.40
C SER A 19 -8.59 -31.02 7.04
N SER A 20 -7.45 -30.38 7.30
CA SER A 20 -7.16 -29.08 6.73
C SER A 20 -7.00 -29.30 5.23
N GLU A 21 -8.12 -29.24 4.51
CA GLU A 21 -8.10 -29.03 3.08
C GLU A 21 -7.38 -27.70 2.85
N LYS A 22 -6.07 -27.80 2.58
CA LYS A 22 -5.33 -26.76 1.88
C LYS A 22 -6.05 -26.57 0.55
N VAL A 23 -6.97 -25.61 0.51
CA VAL A 23 -7.44 -24.98 -0.71
C VAL A 23 -6.23 -24.31 -1.33
N THR A 24 -5.45 -25.11 -2.07
CA THR A 24 -4.46 -24.60 -3.00
C THR A 24 -5.23 -24.02 -4.16
N SER A 25 -5.75 -22.81 -3.95
CA SER A 25 -6.06 -21.90 -5.04
C SER A 25 -4.75 -21.66 -5.78
N LYS A 26 -4.46 -22.53 -6.76
CA LYS A 26 -3.58 -22.23 -7.89
C LYS A 26 -4.30 -21.18 -8.72
N ASN A 27 -4.41 -19.97 -8.17
CA ASN A 27 -4.56 -18.77 -8.96
C ASN A 27 -3.25 -18.66 -9.71
N SER A 28 -3.25 -19.25 -10.91
CA SER A 28 -2.27 -19.01 -11.93
C SER A 28 -1.94 -17.52 -11.92
N ALA A 29 -0.76 -17.19 -11.41
CA ALA A 29 -0.15 -15.90 -11.62
C ALA A 29 0.10 -15.83 -13.12
N LYS A 30 -0.93 -15.44 -13.89
CA LYS A 30 -0.75 -14.88 -15.22
C LYS A 30 0.27 -13.78 -15.00
N LYS A 31 1.53 -14.06 -15.35
CA LYS A 31 2.56 -13.04 -15.58
C LYS A 31 1.90 -12.05 -16.52
N ARG A 32 1.37 -10.96 -15.96
CA ARG A 32 0.86 -9.82 -16.71
C ARG A 32 2.05 -9.41 -17.58
N LYS A 33 1.99 -9.73 -18.87
CA LYS A 33 2.89 -9.12 -19.86
C LYS A 33 2.77 -7.63 -19.58
N LYS A 34 3.85 -7.02 -19.07
CA LYS A 34 3.96 -5.57 -18.98
C LYS A 34 3.74 -5.08 -20.40
N ARG A 35 2.52 -4.61 -20.70
CA ARG A 35 2.27 -3.90 -21.94
C ARG A 35 3.15 -2.67 -21.83
N ASN A 36 4.14 -2.54 -22.69
CA ASN A 36 4.96 -1.33 -22.85
C ASN A 36 4.11 -0.16 -23.42
N LYS A 37 2.79 -0.16 -23.20
CA LYS A 37 1.97 1.00 -23.49
C LYS A 37 2.08 1.90 -22.26
N PRO A 38 2.54 3.15 -22.41
CA PRO A 38 2.42 4.11 -21.34
C PRO A 38 0.94 4.15 -20.91
N PRO A 39 0.66 4.35 -19.62
CA PRO A 39 -0.72 4.51 -19.18
C PRO A 39 -1.40 5.61 -20.02
N PRO A 40 -2.69 5.47 -20.36
CA PRO A 40 -3.42 6.51 -21.09
C PRO A 40 -3.25 7.87 -20.38
N GLU A 41 -3.24 8.95 -21.16
CA GLU A 41 -3.06 10.33 -20.68
C GLU A 41 -4.06 10.69 -19.55
N GLU A 42 -5.20 10.02 -19.54
CA GLU A 42 -6.19 10.01 -18.47
C GLU A 42 -5.97 8.80 -17.55
N THR A 43 -4.95 8.85 -16.71
CA THR A 43 -4.77 7.83 -15.66
C THR A 43 -4.99 8.39 -14.28
N GLU A 44 -5.85 7.70 -13.52
CA GLU A 44 -6.03 7.96 -12.11
C GLU A 44 -4.71 7.71 -11.39
N ILE A 45 -4.20 8.72 -10.70
CA ILE A 45 -3.15 8.50 -9.70
C ILE A 45 -3.83 7.71 -8.58
N ALA A 46 -3.44 6.46 -8.38
CA ALA A 46 -4.00 5.62 -7.31
C ALA A 46 -3.13 5.63 -6.05
N CYS A 47 -1.82 5.78 -6.21
CA CYS A 47 -0.86 5.86 -5.12
C CYS A 47 0.45 6.51 -5.57
N ALA A 48 1.24 6.96 -4.60
CA ALA A 48 2.61 7.41 -4.83
C ALA A 48 3.54 6.92 -3.72
N TRP A 49 4.84 6.96 -3.97
CA TRP A 49 5.83 6.71 -2.92
C TRP A 49 7.11 7.50 -3.18
N LEU A 50 7.75 7.90 -2.10
CA LEU A 50 9.16 8.31 -2.14
C LEU A 50 10.04 7.06 -2.22
N GLU A 51 11.09 7.14 -3.03
CA GLU A 51 12.08 6.09 -3.19
C GLU A 51 13.47 6.69 -3.11
N GLY A 52 14.24 6.29 -2.10
CA GLY A 52 15.56 6.85 -1.84
C GLY A 52 16.17 6.30 -0.56
N CYS A 53 17.37 6.76 -0.23
CA CYS A 53 18.03 6.47 1.03
C CYS A 53 17.46 7.38 2.12
N ALA A 54 16.90 6.78 3.19
CA ALA A 54 16.26 7.53 4.28
C ALA A 54 17.22 8.55 4.90
N ASP A 55 18.47 8.15 5.14
CA ASP A 55 19.48 8.95 5.85
C ASP A 55 20.22 9.94 4.95
N CYS A 56 19.96 9.93 3.63
CA CYS A 56 20.70 10.72 2.65
C CYS A 56 20.04 12.09 2.36
N ASN A 57 18.94 12.43 3.03
CA ASN A 57 18.27 13.72 2.90
C ASN A 57 17.86 14.22 4.29
N ILE A 58 18.08 15.51 4.59
CA ILE A 58 18.01 16.03 5.97
C ILE A 58 16.62 15.89 6.60
N TRP A 59 15.56 16.13 5.82
CA TRP A 59 14.18 16.14 6.33
C TRP A 59 13.49 14.76 6.20
N LEU A 60 14.03 13.86 5.39
CA LEU A 60 13.35 12.60 5.04
C LEU A 60 13.18 11.64 6.22
N PRO A 61 14.16 11.46 7.15
CA PRO A 61 13.98 10.61 8.32
C PRO A 61 12.78 11.03 9.18
N ASP A 62 12.67 12.33 9.46
CA ASP A 62 11.59 12.87 10.27
C ASP A 62 10.25 12.72 9.55
N PHE A 63 10.20 13.05 8.26
CA PHE A 63 8.99 12.86 7.45
C PHE A 63 8.52 11.39 7.42
N VAL A 64 9.45 10.44 7.24
CA VAL A 64 9.10 9.00 7.24
C VAL A 64 8.56 8.55 8.59
N LYS A 65 9.06 9.13 9.70
CA LYS A 65 8.70 8.75 11.06
C LYS A 65 7.38 9.36 11.53
N SER A 66 7.10 10.62 11.21
CA SER A 66 5.96 11.36 11.77
C SER A 66 4.86 11.67 10.78
N GLU A 67 5.22 11.93 9.52
CA GLU A 67 4.24 12.37 8.51
C GLU A 67 3.68 11.20 7.73
N LEU A 68 4.50 10.22 7.36
CA LEU A 68 4.15 9.22 6.35
C LEU A 68 2.83 8.47 6.65
N GLU A 69 2.60 8.09 7.90
CA GLU A 69 1.39 7.34 8.32
C GLU A 69 0.10 8.16 8.24
N LEU A 70 0.22 9.50 8.23
CA LEU A 70 -0.92 10.40 8.07
C LEU A 70 -1.43 10.43 6.62
N TRP A 71 -0.61 10.04 5.65
CA TRP A 71 -0.95 10.15 4.23
C TRP A 71 -1.59 8.87 3.69
N GLN A 72 -2.80 8.99 3.12
CA GLN A 72 -3.46 7.88 2.44
C GLN A 72 -2.83 7.60 1.08
N ASN A 73 -2.61 6.32 0.79
CA ASN A 73 -2.04 5.83 -0.48
C ASN A 73 -0.67 6.45 -0.85
N PHE A 74 0.05 6.97 0.14
CA PHE A 74 1.42 7.44 0.02
C PHE A 74 2.35 6.55 0.83
N GLY A 75 3.56 6.30 0.34
CA GLY A 75 4.50 5.41 1.01
C GLY A 75 5.96 5.83 0.84
N PHE A 76 6.83 5.08 1.50
CA PHE A 76 8.27 5.22 1.36
C PHE A 76 8.90 3.86 1.04
N LYS A 77 9.88 3.85 0.13
CA LYS A 77 10.68 2.68 -0.21
C LYS A 77 12.15 3.02 0.02
N ASP A 78 12.70 2.46 1.08
CA ASP A 78 14.13 2.58 1.37
C ASP A 78 14.96 1.91 0.25
N LYS A 79 15.89 2.69 -0.27
CA LYS A 79 16.90 2.28 -1.25
C LYS A 79 18.26 2.69 -0.70
N ARG A 80 18.74 1.93 0.28
CA ARG A 80 20.09 2.08 0.85
C ARG A 80 21.14 2.12 -0.26
N GLY A 81 22.04 3.08 -0.18
CA GLY A 81 23.08 3.33 -1.19
C GLY A 81 22.60 4.11 -2.43
N SER A 82 21.32 4.49 -2.53
CA SER A 82 20.85 5.41 -3.57
C SER A 82 21.26 6.84 -3.23
N SER A 83 21.92 7.53 -4.17
CA SER A 83 22.18 8.96 -4.09
C SER A 83 21.01 9.83 -4.55
N LYS A 84 19.90 9.21 -4.97
CA LYS A 84 18.72 9.90 -5.49
C LYS A 84 17.50 9.64 -4.63
N LEU A 85 16.74 10.70 -4.40
CA LEU A 85 15.37 10.67 -3.90
C LEU A 85 14.40 10.94 -5.07
N LEU A 86 13.49 10.01 -5.29
CA LEU A 86 12.50 10.07 -6.37
C LEU A 86 11.09 10.00 -5.79
N LEU A 87 10.21 10.89 -6.25
CA LEU A 87 8.78 10.74 -6.07
C LEU A 87 8.23 9.92 -7.25
N LYS A 88 7.63 8.76 -6.98
CA LYS A 88 7.06 7.89 -8.00
C LYS A 88 5.56 7.77 -7.83
N PHE A 89 4.84 7.86 -8.94
CA PHE A 89 3.39 7.63 -9.01
C PHE A 89 3.09 6.25 -9.61
N HIS A 90 1.92 5.70 -9.29
CA HIS A 90 1.48 4.39 -9.79
C HIS A 90 1.50 4.28 -11.33
N ASN A 91 1.22 5.37 -12.03
CA ASN A 91 1.25 5.46 -13.50
C ASN A 91 2.67 5.56 -14.09
N SER A 92 3.71 5.18 -13.34
CA SER A 92 5.11 5.17 -13.78
C SER A 92 5.75 6.55 -13.99
N LEU A 93 5.07 7.66 -13.64
CA LEU A 93 5.70 8.98 -13.57
C LEU A 93 6.72 9.00 -12.41
N LYS A 94 7.87 9.61 -12.67
CA LYS A 94 8.95 9.75 -11.70
C LYS A 94 9.42 11.20 -11.72
N VAL A 95 9.41 11.83 -10.57
CA VAL A 95 9.89 13.21 -10.37
C VAL A 95 11.12 13.15 -9.46
N ASN A 96 12.15 13.93 -9.79
CA ASN A 96 13.31 14.07 -8.92
C ASN A 96 12.93 14.93 -7.70
N ALA A 97 13.06 14.36 -6.50
CA ALA A 97 12.70 15.01 -5.25
C ALA A 97 13.93 15.34 -4.38
N GLN A 98 15.15 15.15 -4.88
CA GLN A 98 16.38 15.31 -4.10
C GLN A 98 16.51 16.69 -3.44
N ASN A 99 16.19 17.74 -4.18
CA ASN A 99 16.31 19.13 -3.73
C ASN A 99 14.95 19.75 -3.39
N VAL A 100 13.89 18.93 -3.30
CA VAL A 100 12.56 19.41 -2.96
C VAL A 100 12.46 19.48 -1.44
N PRO A 101 12.22 20.67 -0.85
CA PRO A 101 11.99 20.78 0.58
C PRO A 101 10.63 20.16 0.96
N GLU A 102 10.53 19.66 2.18
CA GLU A 102 9.36 18.96 2.71
C GLU A 102 8.03 19.68 2.42
N HIS A 103 7.94 20.98 2.73
CA HIS A 103 6.71 21.76 2.51
C HIS A 103 6.25 21.81 1.05
N LYS A 104 7.18 21.80 0.07
CA LYS A 104 6.84 21.75 -1.35
C LYS A 104 6.33 20.37 -1.74
N LEU A 105 6.89 19.30 -1.17
CA LEU A 105 6.37 17.94 -1.34
C LEU A 105 4.93 17.83 -0.80
N ILE A 106 4.69 18.32 0.42
CA ILE A 106 3.35 18.33 1.03
C ILE A 106 2.35 19.09 0.15
N THR A 107 2.75 20.27 -0.34
CA THR A 107 1.92 21.08 -1.25
C THR A 107 1.62 20.33 -2.54
N LEU A 108 2.63 19.66 -3.12
CA LEU A 108 2.46 18.83 -4.31
C LEU A 108 1.47 17.69 -4.04
N LEU A 109 1.64 16.93 -2.96
CA LEU A 109 0.73 15.82 -2.64
C LEU A 109 -0.72 16.30 -2.48
N LYS A 110 -0.96 17.42 -1.79
CA LYS A 110 -2.29 18.03 -1.68
C LYS A 110 -2.85 18.45 -3.04
N SER A 111 -2.02 19.06 -3.89
CA SER A 111 -2.44 19.45 -5.26
C SER A 111 -2.82 18.24 -6.11
N GLN A 112 -2.18 17.09 -5.87
CA GLN A 112 -2.46 15.80 -6.50
C GLN A 112 -3.61 15.04 -5.81
N GLY A 113 -4.32 15.68 -4.87
CA GLY A 113 -5.55 15.16 -4.26
C GLY A 113 -5.32 14.09 -3.19
N PHE A 114 -4.08 13.91 -2.73
CA PHE A 114 -3.81 13.01 -1.61
C PHE A 114 -4.45 13.52 -0.34
N TYR A 115 -5.04 12.60 0.43
CA TYR A 115 -5.58 12.90 1.73
C TYR A 115 -4.51 12.75 2.81
N ARG A 116 -4.35 13.78 3.64
CA ARG A 116 -3.54 13.75 4.85
C ARG A 116 -4.48 13.84 6.05
N LYS A 117 -4.40 12.84 6.94
CA LYS A 117 -5.04 12.89 8.24
C LYS A 117 -4.47 14.02 9.10
N GLN A 118 -5.28 14.58 9.99
CA GLN A 118 -4.85 15.48 11.04
C GLN A 118 -4.10 14.74 12.14
N GLN A 119 -4.52 13.51 12.45
CA GLN A 119 -3.93 12.63 13.46
C GLN A 119 -4.10 11.15 13.08
N LEU A 120 -3.30 10.25 13.67
CA LEU A 120 -3.22 8.85 13.23
C LEU A 120 -4.57 8.11 13.38
N GLU A 121 -5.23 8.32 14.51
CA GLU A 121 -6.50 7.70 14.92
C GLU A 121 -7.73 8.33 14.27
N GLU A 122 -7.57 9.31 13.38
CA GLU A 122 -8.69 9.93 12.68
C GLU A 122 -9.48 8.90 11.86
N GLU A 123 -10.79 8.82 12.15
CA GLU A 123 -11.74 8.10 11.31
C GLU A 123 -11.91 8.85 9.99
N ILE A 124 -11.61 8.16 8.89
CA ILE A 124 -11.72 8.71 7.54
C ILE A 124 -12.95 8.15 6.83
N THR A 125 -13.57 8.98 6.01
CA THR A 125 -14.70 8.58 5.16
C THR A 125 -14.24 7.60 4.07
N GLN A 126 -15.18 6.85 3.49
CA GLN A 126 -14.91 6.00 2.32
C GLN A 126 -14.36 6.80 1.13
N ASP A 127 -14.69 8.09 1.06
CA ASP A 127 -14.24 9.04 0.05
C ASP A 127 -12.89 9.69 0.39
N GLN A 128 -12.30 9.43 1.55
CA GLN A 128 -10.93 9.82 1.86
C GLN A 128 -9.99 8.61 1.77
N ALA A 129 -10.50 7.41 2.09
CA ALA A 129 -9.74 6.17 2.03
C ALA A 129 -9.26 5.79 0.62
N LYS A 130 -9.98 6.17 -0.44
CA LYS A 130 -9.56 5.91 -1.84
C LYS A 130 -8.85 7.13 -2.46
N ALA A 131 -8.49 8.14 -1.67
CA ALA A 131 -7.76 9.30 -2.15
C ALA A 131 -6.31 8.91 -2.48
N PRO A 132 -5.69 9.41 -3.55
CA PRO A 132 -6.18 10.49 -4.42
C PRO A 132 -7.25 10.07 -5.45
N TYR A 133 -8.28 10.89 -5.63
CA TYR A 133 -9.37 10.68 -6.61
C TYR A 133 -9.19 11.52 -7.87
N ILE A 134 -7.97 11.62 -8.39
CA ILE A 134 -7.75 12.48 -9.55
C ILE A 134 -7.71 11.68 -10.84
N LYS A 135 -8.77 11.82 -11.65
CA LYS A 135 -8.71 11.61 -13.10
C LYS A 135 -7.94 12.78 -13.73
N TYR A 136 -6.62 12.68 -13.82
CA TYR A 136 -5.82 13.76 -14.40
C TYR A 136 -5.87 13.74 -15.93
N LYS A 137 -6.14 14.89 -16.55
CA LYS A 137 -5.52 15.32 -17.81
C LYS A 137 -4.33 16.19 -17.41
N TRP A 138 -3.11 15.79 -17.73
CA TRP A 138 -1.92 16.59 -17.39
C TRP A 138 -1.73 17.72 -18.40
N PRO A 139 -1.62 19.00 -17.98
CA PRO A 139 -1.10 20.04 -18.87
C PRO A 139 0.42 19.88 -18.97
N LYS A 140 0.94 19.89 -20.21
CA LYS A 140 2.38 19.94 -20.48
C LYS A 140 2.93 21.27 -19.97
N GLU A 141 3.52 21.31 -18.79
CA GLU A 141 4.39 22.44 -18.41
C GLU A 141 5.48 22.00 -17.45
N GLU A 142 6.65 22.62 -17.66
CA GLU A 142 7.98 22.24 -17.19
C GLU A 142 8.20 22.63 -15.71
N LEU A 143 8.85 21.74 -14.96
CA LEU A 143 9.25 21.91 -13.54
C LEU A 143 10.51 22.77 -13.40
#